data_AF-A0AAP6BHU3-F1
#
_entry.id   AF-A0AAP6BHU3-F1
#
_cell.length_a   1.000
_cell.length_b   1.000
_cell.length_c   1.000
_cell.angle_alpha   90.00
_cell.angle_beta   90.00
_cell.angle_gamma   90.00
#
_symmetry.space_group_name_H-M   'P 1'
#
loop_
_entity.id
_entity.type
_entity.pdbx_description
1 polymer ?
#
loop_
_entity_poly.entity_id
_entity_poly.type
_entity_poly.pdbx_seq_one_letter_code
_entity_poly.pdbx_strand_id
1 'polypeptide(L)'
;MPSVVDVEQILTAIGVSPEVKAEYMSAARAAATEATAWRLYRRLGHHRKQRQIQAIEARTKVLRLFQPALVPGLLQTPEYVRAVLSRKDPGEEQLVRSVTARLARQGILYEPGRQLRFIVTESVLRWRIVPPLVMAGQLDKLISVSRLPSVDLRVVPLSARQTDFPSHSFSIKDDRMVTVETVHAELSVTDPRDVTLYIEKFDGFERVAVSGDAMRGLVERIRDEFLREQETA
;
A
#
# COMPACT_ATOMS: atom_id res chain seq x y z
N MET A 1 3.79 9.94 21.51
CA MET A 1 2.90 9.56 22.63
C MET A 1 3.23 8.14 23.06
N PRO A 2 3.00 7.76 24.33
CA PRO A 2 3.08 6.37 24.76
C PRO A 2 2.15 5.48 23.92
N SER A 3 2.58 4.27 23.59
CA SER A 3 1.77 3.28 22.88
C SER A 3 0.66 2.73 23.80
N VAL A 4 -0.33 2.04 23.23
CA VAL A 4 -1.39 1.37 24.02
C VAL A 4 -0.79 0.40 25.04
N VAL A 5 0.32 -0.26 24.69
CA VAL A 5 1.06 -1.17 25.57
C VAL A 5 1.74 -0.40 26.71
N ASP A 6 2.35 0.74 26.41
CA ASP A 6 2.97 1.60 27.44
C ASP A 6 1.91 2.11 28.42
N VAL A 7 0.75 2.53 27.91
CA VAL A 7 -0.39 2.97 28.74
C VAL A 7 -0.88 1.81 29.62
N GLU A 8 -1.03 0.61 29.09
CA GLU A 8 -1.44 -0.56 29.89
C GLU A 8 -0.46 -0.88 31.02
N GLN A 9 0.84 -0.86 30.72
CA GLN A 9 1.90 -1.11 31.70
C GLN A 9 1.91 -0.03 32.78
N ILE A 10 1.79 1.24 32.40
CA ILE A 10 1.69 2.35 33.35
C ILE A 10 0.47 2.18 34.25
N LEU A 11 -0.73 1.98 33.68
CA LEU A 11 -1.98 1.81 34.43
C LEU A 11 -1.91 0.62 35.40
N THR A 12 -1.29 -0.48 34.97
CA THR A 12 -1.08 -1.65 35.82
C THR A 12 -0.10 -1.36 36.96
N ALA A 13 1.01 -0.67 36.66
CA ALA A 13 2.02 -0.32 37.66
C ALA A 13 1.49 0.65 38.73
N ILE A 14 0.59 1.57 38.37
CA ILE A 14 -0.02 2.50 39.32
C ILE A 14 -1.26 1.93 40.04
N GLY A 15 -1.69 0.71 39.71
CA GLY A 15 -2.74 -0.01 40.45
C GLY A 15 -4.15 0.58 40.36
N VAL A 16 -4.53 1.18 39.22
CA VAL A 16 -5.90 1.72 39.04
C VAL A 16 -6.97 0.62 39.05
N SER A 17 -8.22 1.00 39.35
CA SER A 17 -9.36 0.08 39.28
C SER A 17 -9.59 -0.46 37.86
N PRO A 18 -10.25 -1.62 37.70
CA PRO A 18 -10.58 -2.18 36.38
C PRO A 18 -11.39 -1.21 35.49
N GLU A 19 -12.31 -0.45 36.09
CA GLU A 19 -13.16 0.52 35.37
C GLU A 19 -12.32 1.68 34.83
N VAL A 20 -11.45 2.24 35.67
CA VAL A 20 -10.53 3.32 35.27
C VAL A 20 -9.54 2.82 34.22
N LYS A 21 -9.00 1.60 34.41
CA LYS A 21 -8.12 0.98 33.41
C LYS A 21 -8.84 0.84 32.06
N ALA A 22 -10.09 0.39 32.05
CA ALA A 22 -10.88 0.24 30.82
C ALA A 22 -11.12 1.58 30.12
N GLU A 23 -11.46 2.64 30.86
CA GLU A 23 -11.68 3.99 30.32
C GLU A 23 -10.41 4.54 29.65
N TYR A 24 -9.28 4.57 30.37
CA TYR A 24 -8.02 5.09 29.82
C TYR A 24 -7.47 4.24 28.68
N MET A 25 -7.67 2.91 28.74
CA MET A 25 -7.34 2.04 27.61
C MET A 25 -8.22 2.34 26.39
N SER A 26 -9.51 2.63 26.56
CA SER A 26 -10.38 3.05 25.45
C SER A 26 -9.89 4.35 24.80
N ALA A 27 -9.56 5.35 25.62
CA ALA A 27 -9.04 6.64 25.15
C ALA A 27 -7.67 6.50 24.46
N ALA A 28 -6.75 5.71 25.03
CA ALA A 28 -5.44 5.46 24.45
C ALA A 28 -5.54 4.75 23.09
N ARG A 29 -6.49 3.82 22.95
CA ARG A 29 -6.75 3.12 21.68
C ARG A 29 -7.37 4.04 20.64
N ALA A 30 -8.30 4.91 21.04
CA ALA A 30 -8.85 5.94 20.16
C ALA A 30 -7.75 6.89 19.65
N ALA A 31 -6.76 7.19 20.49
CA ALA A 31 -5.58 7.99 20.11
C ALA A 31 -4.53 7.20 19.30
N ALA A 32 -4.52 5.87 19.38
CA ALA A 32 -3.55 5.00 18.68
C ALA A 32 -3.82 4.87 17.16
N THR A 33 -4.98 5.35 16.71
CA THR A 33 -5.27 5.59 15.30
C THR A 33 -5.05 7.07 15.01
N GLU A 34 -3.89 7.41 14.48
CA GLU A 34 -3.59 8.79 14.09
C GLU A 34 -4.12 9.05 12.67
N ALA A 35 -5.05 10.00 12.54
CA ALA A 35 -5.55 10.46 11.25
C ALA A 35 -4.83 11.73 10.79
N THR A 36 -4.09 11.66 9.69
CA THR A 36 -3.47 12.83 9.06
C THR A 36 -4.23 13.24 7.81
N ALA A 37 -4.90 14.39 7.84
CA ALA A 37 -5.65 14.88 6.69
C ALA A 37 -4.76 15.20 5.48
N TRP A 38 -5.13 14.75 4.27
CA TRP A 38 -4.35 14.96 3.05
C TRP A 38 -4.11 16.43 2.71
N ARG A 39 -5.02 17.32 3.10
CA ARG A 39 -4.86 18.78 2.94
C ARG A 39 -3.62 19.35 3.63
N LEU A 40 -3.12 18.68 4.67
CA LEU A 40 -1.87 19.07 5.36
C LEU A 40 -0.66 18.73 4.49
N TYR A 41 -0.65 17.54 3.87
CA TYR A 41 0.38 17.16 2.91
C TYR A 41 0.32 17.98 1.62
N ARG A 42 -0.86 18.38 1.15
CA ARG A 42 -0.99 19.30 0.00
C ARG A 42 -0.33 20.65 0.28
N ARG A 43 -0.54 21.21 1.49
CA ARG A 43 0.11 22.47 1.91
C ARG A 43 1.62 22.34 2.09
N LEU A 44 2.10 21.21 2.59
CA LEU A 44 3.53 20.96 2.86
C LEU A 44 4.31 20.39 1.67
N GLY A 45 3.59 19.96 0.61
CA GLY A 45 4.09 19.33 -0.61
C GLY A 45 4.19 17.80 -0.53
N HIS A 46 3.69 17.09 -1.56
CA HIS A 46 3.63 15.62 -1.63
C HIS A 46 4.99 14.91 -1.51
N HIS A 47 6.09 15.58 -1.88
CA HIS A 47 7.45 15.09 -1.68
C HIS A 47 7.79 14.81 -0.20
N ARG A 48 7.28 15.61 0.76
CA ARG A 48 7.52 15.37 2.20
C ARG A 48 6.85 14.07 2.64
N LYS A 49 5.66 13.79 2.10
CA LYS A 49 4.99 12.52 2.33
C LYS A 49 5.84 11.35 1.81
N GLN A 50 6.39 11.46 0.59
CA GLN A 50 7.28 10.42 0.05
C GLN A 50 8.48 10.17 0.97
N ARG A 51 9.12 11.22 1.51
CA ARG A 51 10.22 11.08 2.49
C ARG A 51 9.78 10.41 3.80
N GLN A 52 8.61 10.76 4.32
CA GLN A 52 8.09 10.12 5.53
C GLN A 52 7.85 8.63 5.31
N ILE A 53 7.22 8.23 4.20
CA ILE A 53 7.02 6.82 3.88
C ILE A 53 8.38 6.12 3.71
N GLN A 54 9.36 6.78 3.07
CA GLN A 54 10.70 6.22 2.88
C GLN A 54 11.41 5.96 4.22
N ALA A 55 11.33 6.88 5.17
CA ALA A 55 11.95 6.74 6.49
C ALA A 55 11.37 5.54 7.28
N ILE A 56 10.06 5.31 7.13
CA ILE A 56 9.38 4.18 7.73
C ILE A 56 9.81 2.88 7.02
N GLU A 57 9.70 2.82 5.70
CA GLU A 57 10.10 1.63 4.90
C GLU A 57 11.55 1.24 5.09
N ALA A 58 12.45 2.22 5.23
CA ALA A 58 13.87 1.97 5.48
C ALA A 58 14.11 1.08 6.71
N ARG A 59 13.22 1.14 7.70
CA ARG A 59 13.27 0.33 8.94
C ARG A 59 12.43 -0.95 8.87
N THR A 60 11.61 -1.12 7.83
CA THR A 60 10.64 -2.22 7.69
C THR A 60 11.26 -3.45 7.02
N LYS A 61 11.32 -4.60 7.72
CA LYS A 61 11.83 -5.85 7.12
C LYS A 61 10.77 -6.55 6.27
N VAL A 62 9.52 -6.54 6.73
CA VAL A 62 8.38 -7.16 6.04
C VAL A 62 7.33 -6.10 5.75
N LEU A 63 7.08 -5.85 4.47
CA LEU A 63 6.01 -4.99 4.00
C LEU A 63 4.93 -5.87 3.36
N ARG A 64 3.70 -5.80 3.85
CA ARG A 64 2.51 -6.33 3.16
C ARG A 64 1.71 -5.15 2.65
N LEU A 65 1.36 -5.12 1.37
CA LEU A 65 0.60 -4.03 0.77
C LEU A 65 -0.55 -4.60 -0.04
N PHE A 66 -1.77 -4.29 0.39
CA PHE A 66 -2.98 -4.57 -0.35
C PHE A 66 -3.44 -3.31 -1.08
N GLN A 67 -3.66 -3.42 -2.39
CA GLN A 67 -4.04 -2.29 -3.22
C GLN A 67 -5.11 -2.69 -4.23
N PRO A 68 -6.36 -2.23 -4.04
CA PRO A 68 -7.47 -2.63 -4.90
C PRO A 68 -7.78 -1.69 -6.06
N ALA A 69 -7.13 -0.51 -6.12
CA ALA A 69 -7.55 0.56 -7.04
C ALA A 69 -6.48 1.00 -8.05
N LEU A 70 -5.18 0.88 -7.74
CA LEU A 70 -4.09 1.33 -8.62
C LEU A 70 -2.87 0.42 -8.49
N VAL A 71 -1.91 0.46 -9.42
CA VAL A 71 -0.66 -0.29 -9.20
C VAL A 71 0.07 0.29 -7.96
N PRO A 72 0.58 -0.54 -7.03
CA PRO A 72 1.34 -0.05 -5.86
C PRO A 72 2.48 0.87 -6.28
N GLY A 73 2.67 1.99 -5.57
CA GLY A 73 3.65 3.03 -5.95
C GLY A 73 5.08 2.54 -6.11
N LEU A 74 5.45 1.47 -5.40
CA LEU A 74 6.77 0.82 -5.52
C LEU A 74 6.96 0.07 -6.85
N LEU A 75 5.86 -0.32 -7.50
CA LEU A 75 5.84 -1.12 -8.72
C LEU A 75 5.51 -0.28 -9.98
N GLN A 76 5.23 1.03 -9.81
CA GLN A 76 4.81 1.92 -10.91
C GLN A 76 5.96 2.30 -11.85
N THR A 77 5.71 2.41 -13.16
CA THR A 77 6.64 3.04 -14.13
C THR A 77 6.64 4.56 -13.99
N PRO A 78 7.67 5.28 -14.47
CA PRO A 78 7.71 6.74 -14.42
C PRO A 78 6.47 7.42 -14.99
N GLU A 79 5.96 6.94 -16.12
CA GLU A 79 4.78 7.45 -16.80
C GLU A 79 3.51 7.24 -15.96
N TYR A 80 3.37 6.05 -15.36
CA TYR A 80 2.26 5.75 -14.45
C TYR A 80 2.33 6.62 -13.18
N VAL A 81 3.52 6.78 -12.59
CA VAL A 81 3.76 7.66 -11.44
C VAL A 81 3.33 9.09 -11.76
N ARG A 82 3.76 9.63 -12.90
CA ARG A 82 3.41 10.99 -13.35
C ARG A 82 1.90 11.14 -13.52
N ALA A 83 1.24 10.17 -14.15
CA ALA A 83 -0.20 10.18 -14.35
C ALA A 83 -0.99 10.14 -13.03
N VAL A 84 -0.56 9.35 -12.05
CA VAL A 84 -1.20 9.29 -10.73
C VAL A 84 -1.02 10.62 -9.99
N LEU A 85 0.20 11.17 -9.98
CA LEU A 85 0.52 12.35 -9.19
C LEU A 85 -0.01 13.66 -9.77
N SER A 86 -0.13 13.77 -11.11
CA SER A 86 -0.67 14.98 -11.75
C SER A 86 -2.14 15.24 -11.39
N ARG A 87 -2.92 14.18 -11.12
CA ARG A 87 -4.34 14.27 -10.73
C ARG A 87 -4.57 14.92 -9.35
N LYS A 88 -3.51 15.17 -8.58
CA LYS A 88 -3.58 15.92 -7.31
C LYS A 88 -3.32 17.41 -7.48
N ASP A 89 -3.10 17.87 -8.72
CA ASP A 89 -2.83 19.24 -9.11
C ASP A 89 -1.78 19.96 -8.22
N PRO A 90 -0.53 19.43 -8.16
CA PRO A 90 0.50 19.96 -7.28
C PRO A 90 1.30 21.14 -7.87
N GLY A 91 1.09 21.49 -9.15
CA GLY A 91 2.00 22.34 -9.93
C GLY A 91 3.23 21.57 -10.45
N GLU A 92 3.87 22.08 -11.50
CA GLU A 92 4.91 21.34 -12.26
C GLU A 92 6.14 21.00 -11.42
N GLU A 93 6.70 21.96 -10.69
CA GLU A 93 7.90 21.75 -9.87
C GLU A 93 7.65 20.68 -8.78
N GLN A 94 6.50 20.76 -8.09
CA GLN A 94 6.15 19.79 -7.08
C GLN A 94 5.85 18.40 -7.67
N LEU A 95 5.27 18.35 -8.88
CA LEU A 95 5.05 17.11 -9.60
C LEU A 95 6.38 16.42 -9.87
N VAL A 96 7.34 17.12 -10.49
CA VAL A 96 8.67 16.58 -10.79
C VAL A 96 9.34 16.05 -9.52
N ARG A 97 9.36 16.85 -8.44
CA ARG A 97 9.94 16.43 -7.16
C ARG A 97 9.26 15.20 -6.56
N SER A 98 7.94 15.10 -6.68
CA SER A 98 7.17 13.98 -6.14
C SER A 98 7.35 12.71 -6.97
N VAL A 99 7.45 12.83 -8.30
CA VAL A 99 7.78 11.73 -9.23
C VAL A 99 9.18 11.19 -8.89
N THR A 100 10.19 12.06 -8.83
CA THR A 100 11.56 11.68 -8.49
C THR A 100 11.65 11.00 -7.12
N ALA A 101 10.98 11.54 -6.10
CA ALA A 101 10.97 10.94 -4.77
C ALA A 101 10.29 9.56 -4.75
N ARG A 102 9.19 9.38 -5.50
CA ARG A 102 8.52 8.06 -5.60
C ARG A 102 9.39 7.04 -6.34
N LEU A 103 10.05 7.43 -7.42
CA LEU A 103 10.94 6.53 -8.17
C LEU A 103 12.17 6.14 -7.35
N ALA A 104 12.77 7.09 -6.61
CA ALA A 104 13.89 6.79 -5.73
C ALA A 104 13.55 5.76 -4.64
N ARG A 105 12.32 5.79 -4.11
CA ARG A 105 11.82 4.81 -3.13
C ARG A 105 11.76 3.38 -3.67
N GLN A 106 11.70 3.19 -4.99
CA GLN A 106 11.63 1.85 -5.58
C GLN A 106 12.94 1.06 -5.44
N GLY A 107 14.04 1.73 -5.04
CA GLY A 107 15.30 1.06 -4.72
C GLY A 107 15.16 -0.06 -3.68
N ILE A 108 14.19 0.05 -2.77
CA ILE A 108 13.94 -0.97 -1.72
C ILE A 108 13.61 -2.35 -2.30
N LEU A 109 13.12 -2.43 -3.54
CA LEU A 109 12.84 -3.69 -4.22
C LEU A 109 14.10 -4.56 -4.37
N TYR A 110 15.27 -3.93 -4.44
CA TYR A 110 16.55 -4.60 -4.68
C TYR A 110 17.40 -4.76 -3.42
N GLU A 111 16.90 -4.32 -2.26
CA GLU A 111 17.62 -4.41 -1.00
C GLU A 111 17.54 -5.84 -0.42
N PRO A 112 18.68 -6.49 -0.11
CA PRO A 112 18.70 -7.81 0.50
C PRO A 112 18.03 -7.85 1.87
N GLY A 113 17.46 -9.00 2.22
CA GLY A 113 16.88 -9.24 3.56
C GLY A 113 15.50 -8.61 3.80
N ARG A 114 14.89 -8.03 2.77
CA ARG A 114 13.50 -7.55 2.81
C ARG A 114 12.52 -8.56 2.22
N GLN A 115 11.31 -8.56 2.75
CA GLN A 115 10.18 -9.30 2.20
C GLN A 115 9.06 -8.31 1.85
N LEU A 116 8.78 -8.18 0.56
CA LEU A 116 7.81 -7.23 0.03
C LEU A 116 6.67 -8.01 -0.63
N ARG A 117 5.53 -8.08 0.08
CA ARG A 117 4.35 -8.84 -0.33
C ARG A 117 3.29 -7.88 -0.83
N PHE A 118 2.88 -8.04 -2.07
CA PHE A 118 1.90 -7.20 -2.75
C PHE A 118 0.71 -8.04 -3.18
N ILE A 119 -0.48 -7.60 -2.82
CA ILE A 119 -1.72 -8.14 -3.35
C ILE A 119 -2.46 -7.02 -4.06
N VAL A 120 -2.76 -7.24 -5.34
CA VAL A 120 -3.63 -6.36 -6.13
C VAL A 120 -4.83 -7.13 -6.62
N THR A 121 -5.92 -6.44 -6.91
CA THR A 121 -7.05 -7.03 -7.63
C THR A 121 -6.80 -6.95 -9.13
N GLU A 122 -7.36 -7.88 -9.92
CA GLU A 122 -7.25 -7.81 -11.39
C GLU A 122 -7.79 -6.49 -11.96
N SER A 123 -8.77 -5.87 -11.31
CA SER A 123 -9.28 -4.54 -11.68
C SER A 123 -8.19 -3.47 -11.76
N VAL A 124 -7.15 -3.55 -10.91
CA VAL A 124 -5.98 -2.65 -10.95
C VAL A 124 -5.26 -2.72 -12.29
N LEU A 125 -5.12 -3.93 -12.83
CA LEU A 125 -4.40 -4.18 -14.08
C LEU A 125 -5.17 -3.66 -15.30
N ARG A 126 -6.48 -3.51 -15.16
CA ARG A 126 -7.41 -3.05 -16.20
C ARG A 126 -7.79 -1.58 -16.06
N TRP A 127 -7.33 -0.90 -14.99
CA TRP A 127 -7.68 0.49 -14.70
C TRP A 127 -6.91 1.46 -15.61
N ARG A 128 -7.57 1.93 -16.67
CA ARG A 128 -7.01 2.75 -17.77
C ARG A 128 -6.65 4.19 -17.36
N ILE A 129 -5.70 4.33 -16.44
CA ILE A 129 -5.24 5.63 -15.94
C ILE A 129 -4.22 6.31 -16.87
N VAL A 130 -3.61 5.53 -17.76
CA VAL A 130 -2.62 5.92 -18.79
C VAL A 130 -2.98 5.27 -20.13
N PRO A 131 -2.42 5.75 -21.27
CA PRO A 131 -2.67 5.15 -22.59
C PRO A 131 -2.33 3.66 -22.68
N PRO A 132 -2.93 2.90 -23.61
CA PRO A 132 -2.75 1.45 -23.73
C PRO A 132 -1.29 0.98 -23.75
N LEU A 133 -0.43 1.60 -24.56
CA LEU A 133 0.99 1.24 -24.62
C LEU A 133 1.72 1.44 -23.28
N VAL A 134 1.34 2.48 -22.52
CA VAL A 134 1.90 2.74 -21.19
C VAL A 134 1.36 1.74 -20.16
N MET A 135 0.09 1.32 -20.28
CA MET A 135 -0.45 0.22 -19.48
C MET A 135 0.31 -1.09 -19.76
N ALA A 136 0.57 -1.42 -21.02
CA ALA A 136 1.34 -2.61 -21.38
C ALA A 136 2.75 -2.58 -20.74
N GLY A 137 3.48 -1.47 -20.88
CA GLY A 137 4.79 -1.31 -20.24
C GLY A 137 4.74 -1.35 -18.70
N GLN A 138 3.66 -0.87 -18.08
CA GLN A 138 3.43 -1.03 -16.65
C GLN A 138 3.25 -2.50 -16.27
N LEU A 139 2.53 -3.29 -17.06
CA LEU A 139 2.32 -4.72 -16.80
C LEU A 139 3.60 -5.55 -17.04
N ASP A 140 4.41 -5.19 -18.04
CA ASP A 140 5.74 -5.79 -18.23
C ASP A 140 6.64 -5.56 -17.01
N LYS A 141 6.59 -4.35 -16.43
CA LYS A 141 7.31 -4.08 -15.17
C LYS A 141 6.83 -5.00 -14.04
N LEU A 142 5.53 -5.23 -13.89
CA LEU A 142 5.00 -6.15 -12.87
C LEU A 142 5.53 -7.58 -13.05
N ILE A 143 5.57 -8.07 -14.28
CA ILE A 143 6.12 -9.39 -14.61
C ILE A 143 7.61 -9.44 -14.23
N SER A 144 8.39 -8.43 -14.61
CA SER A 144 9.82 -8.35 -14.31
C SER A 144 10.10 -8.32 -12.80
N VAL A 145 9.48 -7.40 -12.06
CA VAL A 145 9.72 -7.26 -10.61
C VAL A 145 9.20 -8.46 -9.81
N SER A 146 8.21 -9.20 -10.31
CA SER A 146 7.73 -10.44 -9.67
C SER A 146 8.77 -11.57 -9.65
N ARG A 147 9.87 -11.42 -10.39
CA ARG A 147 10.99 -12.38 -10.41
C ARG A 147 12.07 -12.04 -9.39
N LEU A 148 11.97 -10.90 -8.70
CA LEU A 148 12.91 -10.52 -7.64
C LEU A 148 12.68 -11.40 -6.40
N PRO A 149 13.74 -11.90 -5.74
CA PRO A 149 13.62 -12.80 -4.60
C PRO A 149 12.97 -12.16 -3.37
N SER A 150 13.02 -10.83 -3.28
CA SER A 150 12.42 -10.02 -2.22
C SER A 150 10.93 -9.73 -2.45
N VAL A 151 10.38 -10.03 -3.63
CA VAL A 151 9.04 -9.62 -4.06
C VAL A 151 8.11 -10.83 -4.22
N ASP A 152 7.02 -10.84 -3.44
CA ASP A 152 5.87 -11.72 -3.65
C ASP A 152 4.70 -10.88 -4.19
N LEU A 153 4.49 -10.90 -5.51
CA LEU A 153 3.37 -10.22 -6.15
C LEU A 153 2.27 -11.23 -6.48
N ARG A 154 1.06 -10.94 -5.98
CA ARG A 154 -0.14 -11.75 -6.22
C ARG A 154 -1.28 -10.90 -6.78
N VAL A 155 -2.13 -11.54 -7.57
CA VAL A 155 -3.29 -10.91 -8.18
C VAL A 155 -4.53 -11.68 -7.79
N VAL A 156 -5.56 -11.01 -7.26
CA VAL A 156 -6.90 -11.59 -7.04
C VAL A 156 -7.67 -11.52 -8.37
N PRO A 157 -7.92 -12.65 -9.05
CA PRO A 157 -8.64 -12.65 -10.33
C PRO A 157 -10.11 -12.27 -10.14
N LEU A 158 -10.73 -11.66 -11.15
CA LEU A 158 -12.17 -11.36 -11.15
C LEU A 158 -13.02 -12.64 -11.10
N SER A 159 -12.50 -13.76 -11.60
CA SER A 159 -13.17 -15.05 -11.60
C SER A 159 -13.11 -15.79 -10.26
N ALA A 160 -12.30 -15.33 -9.31
CA ALA A 160 -12.18 -16.00 -8.01
C ALA A 160 -13.42 -15.72 -7.15
N ARG A 161 -13.95 -16.77 -6.49
CA ARG A 161 -15.07 -16.64 -5.55
C ARG A 161 -14.62 -15.80 -4.35
N GLN A 162 -15.24 -14.64 -4.18
CA GLN A 162 -14.93 -13.73 -3.09
C GLN A 162 -15.76 -14.05 -1.85
N THR A 163 -15.12 -13.95 -0.68
CA THR A 163 -15.79 -14.03 0.64
C THR A 163 -15.71 -12.71 1.41
N ASP A 164 -15.10 -11.69 0.82
CA ASP A 164 -14.88 -10.36 1.38
C ASP A 164 -14.79 -9.33 0.23
N PHE A 165 -14.79 -8.04 0.54
CA PHE A 165 -14.74 -6.94 -0.43
C PHE A 165 -13.50 -6.04 -0.25
N PRO A 166 -12.94 -5.52 -1.36
CA PRO A 166 -11.77 -4.66 -1.34
C PRO A 166 -12.14 -3.20 -1.00
N SER A 167 -12.16 -2.84 0.29
CA SER A 167 -12.61 -1.52 0.76
C SER A 167 -11.65 -0.36 0.44
N HIS A 168 -10.39 -0.47 0.84
CA HIS A 168 -9.37 0.57 0.72
C HIS A 168 -7.96 -0.03 0.65
N SER A 169 -7.02 0.78 0.17
CA SER A 169 -5.59 0.44 0.21
C SER A 169 -5.06 0.47 1.63
N PHE A 170 -4.23 -0.52 1.99
CA PHE A 170 -3.52 -0.53 3.26
C PHE A 170 -2.14 -1.19 3.14
N SER A 171 -1.23 -0.82 4.03
CA SER A 171 0.09 -1.44 4.13
C SER A 171 0.46 -1.76 5.56
N ILE A 172 0.83 -3.00 5.81
CA ILE A 172 1.26 -3.56 7.11
C ILE A 172 2.79 -3.62 7.11
N LYS A 173 3.40 -3.14 8.18
CA LYS A 173 4.85 -3.06 8.34
C LYS A 173 5.25 -3.82 9.59
N ASP A 174 6.02 -4.89 9.40
CA ASP A 174 6.52 -5.79 10.45
C ASP A 174 5.44 -6.28 11.43
N ASP A 175 4.19 -6.40 10.97
CA ASP A 175 3.03 -6.79 11.80
C ASP A 175 2.80 -5.90 13.02
N ARG A 176 3.24 -4.64 12.93
CA ARG A 176 3.21 -3.67 14.04
C ARG A 176 2.51 -2.36 13.71
N MET A 177 2.49 -1.98 12.44
CA MET A 177 1.86 -0.73 12.01
C MET A 177 1.15 -0.92 10.69
N VAL A 178 -0.10 -0.48 10.63
CA VAL A 178 -0.87 -0.38 9.38
C VAL A 178 -1.01 1.07 8.98
N THR A 179 -0.76 1.35 7.71
CA THR A 179 -1.10 2.64 7.10
C THR A 179 -2.24 2.45 6.13
N VAL A 180 -3.32 3.19 6.29
CA VAL A 180 -4.54 3.12 5.47
C VAL A 180 -4.72 4.43 4.73
N GLU A 181 -4.92 4.35 3.41
CA GLU A 181 -5.22 5.54 2.61
C GLU A 181 -6.73 5.67 2.42
N THR A 182 -7.31 6.77 2.92
CA THR A 182 -8.73 7.12 2.68
C THR A 182 -8.82 8.34 1.76
N VAL A 183 -10.04 8.76 1.41
CA VAL A 183 -10.23 9.91 0.51
C VAL A 183 -9.68 11.22 1.09
N HIS A 184 -9.82 11.45 2.40
CA HIS A 184 -9.53 12.73 3.04
C HIS A 184 -8.35 12.68 4.02
N ALA A 185 -7.95 11.49 4.46
CA ALA A 185 -6.87 11.31 5.42
C ALA A 185 -6.09 10.00 5.20
N GLU A 186 -4.88 9.97 5.74
CA GLU A 186 -4.18 8.73 6.03
C GLU A 186 -4.40 8.34 7.48
N LEU A 187 -4.64 7.07 7.75
CA LEU A 187 -4.68 6.52 9.11
C LEU A 187 -3.38 5.74 9.38
N SER A 188 -2.76 5.98 10.53
CA SER A 188 -1.71 5.13 11.10
C SER A 188 -2.27 4.38 12.28
N VAL A 189 -2.38 3.06 12.16
CA VAL A 189 -2.96 2.15 13.15
C VAL A 189 -1.84 1.34 13.79
N THR A 190 -1.79 1.36 15.13
CA THR A 190 -0.76 0.66 15.91
C THR A 190 -1.31 -0.21 17.04
N ASP A 191 -2.63 -0.20 17.28
CA ASP A 191 -3.27 -1.15 18.21
C ASP A 191 -3.11 -2.58 17.66
N PRO A 192 -2.50 -3.52 18.42
CA PRO A 192 -2.26 -4.88 17.94
C PRO A 192 -3.50 -5.64 17.47
N ARG A 193 -4.68 -5.35 18.06
CA ARG A 193 -5.93 -6.00 17.65
C ARG A 193 -6.37 -5.53 16.28
N ASP A 194 -6.30 -4.23 16.04
CA ASP A 194 -6.65 -3.66 14.74
C ASP A 194 -5.63 -4.08 13.69
N VAL A 195 -4.33 -4.10 14.02
CA VAL A 195 -3.30 -4.65 13.13
C VAL A 195 -3.58 -6.10 12.77
N THR A 196 -4.00 -6.93 13.73
CA THR A 196 -4.38 -8.33 13.49
C THR A 196 -5.55 -8.43 12.50
N LEU A 197 -6.58 -7.58 12.64
CA LEU A 197 -7.70 -7.55 11.68
C LEU A 197 -7.23 -7.27 10.23
N TYR A 198 -6.26 -6.37 10.06
CA TYR A 198 -5.68 -6.10 8.74
C TYR A 198 -4.84 -7.27 8.20
N ILE A 199 -4.12 -7.99 9.06
CA ILE A 199 -3.37 -9.19 8.68
C ILE A 199 -4.35 -10.27 8.20
N GLU A 200 -5.41 -10.55 8.98
CA GLU A 200 -6.44 -11.52 8.60
C GLU A 200 -7.12 -11.17 7.28
N LYS A 201 -7.40 -9.87 7.05
CA LYS A 201 -7.95 -9.38 5.78
C LYS A 201 -6.97 -9.57 4.62
N PHE A 202 -5.69 -9.29 4.83
CA PHE A 202 -4.64 -9.52 3.82
C PHE A 202 -4.54 -11.01 3.46
N ASP A 203 -4.46 -11.87 4.47
CA ASP A 203 -4.38 -13.34 4.31
C ASP A 203 -5.65 -13.90 3.64
N GLY A 204 -6.81 -13.28 3.90
CA GLY A 204 -8.06 -13.58 3.21
C GLY A 204 -7.97 -13.40 1.69
N PHE A 205 -7.46 -12.26 1.23
CA PHE A 205 -7.21 -12.03 -0.19
C PHE A 205 -6.07 -12.89 -0.73
N GLU A 206 -5.06 -13.17 0.09
CA GLU A 206 -3.95 -14.02 -0.31
C GLU A 206 -4.40 -15.42 -0.71
N ARG A 207 -5.33 -16.02 0.04
CA ARG A 207 -5.85 -17.37 -0.21
C ARG A 207 -6.55 -17.52 -1.57
N VAL A 208 -7.11 -16.44 -2.10
CA VAL A 208 -7.82 -16.44 -3.39
C VAL A 208 -7.02 -15.82 -4.53
N ALA A 209 -5.82 -15.30 -4.23
CA ALA A 209 -4.94 -14.70 -5.22
C ALA A 209 -4.09 -15.75 -5.94
N VAL A 210 -3.81 -15.52 -7.22
CA VAL A 210 -2.81 -16.27 -7.97
C VAL A 210 -1.42 -15.65 -7.79
N SER A 211 -0.39 -16.48 -7.81
CA SER A 211 1.03 -16.10 -7.70
C SER A 211 1.88 -16.82 -8.77
N GLY A 212 3.18 -16.54 -8.83
CA GLY A 212 4.11 -17.25 -9.72
C GLY A 212 3.73 -17.18 -11.20
N ASP A 213 3.81 -18.31 -11.90
CA ASP A 213 3.50 -18.39 -13.33
C ASP A 213 2.02 -18.14 -13.65
N ALA A 214 1.10 -18.55 -12.76
CA ALA A 214 -0.33 -18.28 -12.95
C ALA A 214 -0.63 -16.78 -12.90
N MET A 215 0.01 -16.06 -11.98
CA MET A 215 -0.06 -14.60 -11.91
C MET A 215 0.55 -13.95 -13.14
N ARG A 216 1.77 -14.34 -13.53
CA ARG A 216 2.43 -13.80 -14.73
C ARG A 216 1.60 -14.02 -15.98
N GLY A 217 1.07 -15.22 -16.18
CA GLY A 217 0.21 -15.53 -17.33
C GLY A 217 -1.08 -14.71 -17.34
N LEU A 218 -1.67 -14.40 -16.17
CA LEU A 218 -2.81 -13.48 -16.09
C LEU A 218 -2.42 -12.06 -16.50
N VAL A 219 -1.29 -11.55 -15.98
CA VAL A 219 -0.79 -10.20 -16.31
C VAL A 219 -0.42 -10.09 -17.80
N GLU A 220 0.24 -11.11 -18.36
CA GLU A 220 0.60 -11.19 -19.79
C GLU A 220 -0.64 -11.13 -20.68
N ARG A 221 -1.70 -11.90 -20.37
CA ARG A 221 -2.95 -11.83 -21.15
C ARG A 221 -3.55 -10.42 -21.17
N ILE A 222 -3.58 -9.73 -20.02
CA ILE A 222 -4.12 -8.36 -19.92
C ILE A 222 -3.22 -7.37 -20.65
N ARG A 223 -1.90 -7.54 -20.57
CA ARG A 223 -0.94 -6.74 -21.35
C ARG A 223 -1.19 -6.89 -22.86
N ASP A 224 -1.37 -8.11 -23.33
CA ASP A 224 -1.57 -8.38 -24.76
C ASP A 224 -2.90 -7.80 -25.27
N GLU A 225 -3.92 -7.68 -24.41
CA GLU A 225 -5.13 -6.92 -24.73
C GLU A 225 -4.81 -5.44 -25.02
N PHE A 226 -4.02 -4.78 -24.17
CA PHE A 226 -3.61 -3.38 -24.40
C PHE A 226 -2.71 -3.19 -25.63
N LEU A 227 -1.86 -4.17 -25.95
CA LEU A 227 -1.03 -4.10 -27.15
C LEU A 227 -1.88 -4.19 -28.43
N ARG A 228 -2.87 -5.10 -28.46
CA ARG A 228 -3.81 -5.21 -29.60
C ARG A 228 -4.63 -3.94 -29.81
N GLU A 229 -5.06 -3.28 -28.73
CA GLU A 229 -5.81 -2.02 -28.84
C GLU A 229 -5.03 -0.92 -29.58
N GLN A 230 -3.71 -0.87 -29.37
CA GLN A 230 -2.83 0.09 -30.05
C GLN A 230 -2.71 -0.18 -31.56
N GLU A 231 -2.79 -1.44 -31.98
CA GLU A 231 -2.72 -1.80 -33.40
C GLU A 231 -4.02 -1.45 -34.16
N THR A 232 -5.12 -1.29 -33.42
CA THR A 232 -6.45 -0.99 -33.98
C THR A 232 -6.87 0.49 -33.91
N ALA A 233 -6.06 1.35 -33.28
CA ALA A 233 -6.34 2.78 -33.06
C ALA A 233 -5.50 3.67 -33.99
#